data_AF-A0A7Y8F0M1-F1
#
_entry.id   AF-A0A7Y8F0M1-F1
#
_cell.length_a   1.000
_cell.length_b   1.000
_cell.length_c   1.000
_cell.angle_alpha   90.00
_cell.angle_beta   90.00
_cell.angle_gamma   90.00
#
_symmetry.space_group_name_H-M   'P 1'
#
loop_
_entity.id
_entity.type
_entity.pdbx_description
1 polymer ?
#
loop_
_entity_poly.entity_id
_entity_poly.type
_entity_poly.pdbx_seq_one_letter_code
_entity_poly.pdbx_strand_id
1 'polypeptide(L)' 'MDDCQTEFVEPLETLRRRARATPGLLQDDAWRIEMTAAIAAARACGVSSKTLADFEALLRG' A
#
# COMPACT_ATOMS: atom_id res chain seq x y z
N MET A 1 1.71 -9.04 -19.86
CA MET A 1 0.68 -8.71 -18.86
C MET A 1 1.46 -8.03 -17.75
N ASP A 2 1.81 -6.75 -17.92
CA ASP A 2 2.89 -6.11 -17.12
C ASP A 2 2.60 -4.66 -16.73
N ASP A 3 1.62 -4.02 -17.39
CA ASP A 3 1.28 -2.61 -17.21
C ASP A 3 0.75 -2.34 -15.79
N CYS A 4 -0.20 -3.18 -15.39
CA CYS A 4 -0.95 -3.03 -14.18
C CYS A 4 -0.09 -3.27 -12.90
N GLN A 5 0.91 -4.17 -12.92
CA GLN A 5 1.75 -4.36 -11.72
C GLN A 5 2.64 -3.15 -11.41
N THR A 6 3.18 -2.51 -12.44
CA THR A 6 4.09 -1.36 -12.28
C THR A 6 3.33 -0.14 -11.76
N GLU A 7 2.13 0.08 -12.29
CA GLU A 7 1.26 1.18 -11.89
C GLU A 7 0.87 1.17 -10.41
N PHE A 8 0.82 -0.02 -9.77
CA PHE A 8 0.44 -0.12 -8.35
C PHE A 8 1.62 -0.23 -7.38
N VAL A 9 2.82 -0.62 -7.83
CA VAL A 9 3.99 -0.77 -6.95
C VAL A 9 4.56 0.60 -6.53
N GLU A 10 4.73 1.54 -7.48
CA GLU A 10 5.25 2.89 -7.16
C GLU A 10 4.38 3.68 -6.16
N PRO A 11 3.04 3.72 -6.29
CA PRO A 11 2.18 4.36 -5.31
C PRO A 11 2.28 3.73 -3.92
N LEU A 12 2.30 2.39 -3.86
CA LEU A 12 2.41 1.68 -2.59
C LEU A 12 3.74 1.96 -1.89
N GLU A 13 4.87 1.98 -2.62
CA GLU A 13 6.17 2.37 -2.08
C GLU A 13 6.20 3.81 -1.58
N THR A 14 5.56 4.73 -2.31
CA THR A 14 5.44 6.14 -1.92
C THR A 14 4.67 6.27 -0.61
N LEU A 15 3.54 5.59 -0.48
CA LEU A 15 2.74 5.56 0.75
C LEU A 15 3.53 4.95 1.92
N ARG A 16 4.34 3.90 1.66
CA ARG A 16 5.27 3.30 2.65
C ARG A 16 6.23 4.33 3.23
N ARG A 17 6.87 5.10 2.35
CA ARG A 17 7.89 6.08 2.72
C ARG A 17 7.25 7.19 3.53
N ARG A 18 6.07 7.63 3.13
CA ARG A 18 5.28 8.62 3.88
C ARG A 18 4.93 8.14 5.28
N ALA A 19 4.47 6.90 5.43
CA ALA A 19 4.17 6.30 6.74
C ALA A 19 5.39 6.21 7.67
N ARG A 20 6.58 5.97 7.11
CA ARG A 20 7.84 5.97 7.88
C ARG A 20 8.32 7.37 8.26
N ALA A 21 8.09 8.35 7.38
CA ALA A 21 8.54 9.73 7.57
C ALA A 21 7.61 10.54 8.48
N THR A 22 6.33 10.15 8.57
CA THR A 22 5.31 10.90 9.32
C THR A 22 4.84 10.11 10.55
N PRO A 23 5.34 10.44 11.76
CA PRO A 23 4.86 9.81 12.99
C PRO A 23 3.36 10.11 13.17
N GLY A 24 2.57 9.10 13.52
CA GLY A 24 1.12 9.21 13.66
C GLY A 24 0.32 8.99 12.37
N LEU A 25 0.95 8.89 11.19
CA LEU A 25 0.22 8.67 9.93
C LEU A 25 -0.51 7.32 9.90
N LEU A 26 -0.01 6.30 10.61
CA LEU A 26 -0.69 5.02 10.77
C LEU A 26 -2.01 5.13 11.57
N GLN A 27 -2.21 6.23 12.31
CA GLN A 27 -3.42 6.54 13.07
C GLN A 27 -4.36 7.47 12.29
N ASP A 28 -3.92 7.97 11.13
CA ASP A 28 -4.73 8.82 10.25
C ASP A 28 -5.69 7.93 9.43
N ASP A 29 -6.99 8.05 9.70
CA ASP A 29 -8.02 7.23 9.04
C ASP A 29 -8.06 7.45 7.53
N ALA A 30 -7.86 8.68 7.06
CA ALA A 30 -7.85 8.99 5.63
C ALA A 30 -6.72 8.23 4.92
N TRP A 31 -5.51 8.29 5.47
CA TRP A 31 -4.37 7.55 4.95
C TRP A 31 -4.59 6.03 5.00
N ARG A 32 -5.17 5.49 6.08
CA ARG A 32 -5.49 4.04 6.18
C ARG A 32 -6.50 3.60 5.12
N ILE A 33 -7.51 4.43 4.82
CA ILE A 33 -8.51 4.17 3.78
C ILE A 33 -7.85 4.17 2.40
N GLU A 34 -7.05 5.19 2.08
CA GLU A 34 -6.32 5.27 0.81
C GLU A 34 -5.38 4.06 0.62
N MET A 35 -4.66 3.69 1.67
CA MET A 35 -3.76 2.54 1.68
C MET A 35 -4.51 1.22 1.44
N THR A 36 -5.66 1.05 2.08
CA THR A 36 -6.49 -0.16 1.93
C THR A 36 -7.04 -0.27 0.51
N ALA A 37 -7.50 0.84 -0.07
CA ALA A 37 -8.00 0.88 -1.45
C ALA A 37 -6.89 0.53 -2.46
N ALA A 38 -5.68 1.09 -2.27
CA ALA A 38 -4.53 0.78 -3.11
C ALA A 38 -4.12 -0.69 -3.04
N ILE A 39 -4.12 -1.29 -1.85
CA ILE A 39 -3.85 -2.73 -1.64
C ILE A 39 -4.91 -3.59 -2.35
N ALA A 40 -6.19 -3.22 -2.26
CA ALA A 40 -7.28 -3.93 -2.90
C ALA A 40 -7.18 -3.88 -4.44
N ALA A 41 -6.87 -2.71 -5.00
CA ALA A 41 -6.65 -2.53 -6.43
C ALA A 41 -5.46 -3.36 -6.93
N ALA A 42 -4.33 -3.32 -6.20
CA ALA A 42 -3.15 -4.13 -6.52
C ALA A 42 -3.44 -5.64 -6.47
N ARG A 43 -4.23 -6.11 -5.49
CA ARG A 43 -4.68 -7.51 -5.43
C ARG A 43 -5.56 -7.89 -6.61
N ALA A 44 -6.53 -7.04 -6.99
CA ALA A 44 -7.41 -7.28 -8.13
C ALA A 44 -6.63 -7.37 -9.45
N CYS A 45 -5.52 -6.63 -9.54
CA CYS A 45 -4.56 -6.67 -10.63
C CYS A 45 -3.67 -7.94 -10.66
N GLY A 46 -3.74 -8.79 -9.63
CA GLY A 46 -2.91 -10.00 -9.53
C GLY A 46 -1.50 -9.74 -9.02
N VAL A 47 -1.23 -8.55 -8.45
CA VAL A 47 0.00 -8.31 -7.70
C VAL A 47 -0.03 -9.25 -6.49
N SER A 48 0.73 -10.33 -6.57
CA SER A 48 0.97 -11.24 -5.46
C SER A 48 2.45 -11.16 -5.17
N SER A 49 2.82 -10.31 -4.22
CA SER A 49 4.21 -10.05 -3.88
C SER A 49 4.31 -9.81 -2.39
N LYS A 50 5.44 -10.24 -1.80
CA LYS A 50 5.80 -9.99 -0.40
C LYS A 50 5.54 -8.54 0.02
N THR A 51 5.71 -7.62 -0.92
CA THR A 51 5.34 -6.20 -0.86
C THR A 51 3.93 -5.95 -0.31
N LEU A 52 2.88 -6.58 -0.86
CA LEU A 52 1.50 -6.40 -0.40
C LEU A 52 1.27 -6.94 1.02
N ALA A 53 1.89 -8.08 1.35
CA ALA A 53 1.80 -8.65 2.69
C ALA A 53 2.49 -7.75 3.75
N ASP A 54 3.64 -7.15 3.39
CA ASP A 54 4.33 -6.14 4.21
C ASP A 54 3.42 -4.91 4.45
N PHE A 55 2.63 -4.52 3.44
CA PHE A 55 1.70 -3.41 3.53
C PHE A 55 0.47 -3.68 4.40
N GLU A 56 -0.12 -4.86 4.27
CA GLU A 56 -1.21 -5.28 5.15
C GLU A 56 -0.75 -5.43 6.61
N ALA A 57 0.49 -5.86 6.82
CA ALA A 57 1.07 -5.94 8.16
C ALA A 57 1.22 -4.55 8.81
N LEU A 58 1.57 -3.51 8.03
CA LEU A 58 1.63 -2.13 8.53
C LEU A 58 0.26 -1.60 8.98
N LEU A 59 -0.82 -2.01 8.31
CA LEU A 59 -2.18 -1.62 8.69
C LEU A 59 -2.71 -2.38 9.92
N ARG A 60 -2.20 -3.59 10.18
CA ARG A 60 -2.54 -4.41 11.36
C ARG A 60 -1.72 -4.10 12.60
N GLY A 61 -0.69 -3.25 12.49
CA GLY A 61 0.14 -2.80 13.60
C GLY A 61 -0.67 -2.28 14.78
#